data_AF-A0A3M1T3G0-F1
#
_entry.id   AF-A0A3M1T3G0-F1
#
_cell.length_a   1.000
_cell.length_b   1.000
_cell.length_c   1.000
_cell.angle_alpha   90.00
_cell.angle_beta   90.00
_cell.angle_gamma   90.00
#
_symmetry.space_group_name_H-M   'P 1'
#
loop_
_entity.id
_entity.type
_entity.pdbx_description
1 polymer ?
#
loop_
_entity_poly.entity_id
_entity_poly.type
_entity_poly.pdbx_seq_one_letter_code
_entity_poly.pdbx_strand_id
1 'polypeptide(L)' 'MRALGCTDVRLVLEQANYADFVTVLDRLDIPQVDALLLDLGVNSAQIEDPSRGFSLERDGPLDMRYDRSQRRT' A
#
# COMPACT_ATOMS: atom_id res chain seq x y z
N MET A 1 18.68 28.29 -13.41
CA MET A 1 17.88 27.32 -12.62
C MET A 1 16.74 26.82 -13.51
N ARG A 2 16.90 25.68 -14.19
CA ARG A 2 15.88 25.14 -15.11
C ARG A 2 14.88 24.34 -14.29
N ALA A 3 13.61 24.73 -14.34
CA ALA A 3 12.50 23.90 -13.87
C ALA A 3 12.44 22.66 -14.77
N LEU A 4 12.68 21.48 -14.21
CA LEU A 4 12.41 20.21 -14.86
C LEU A 4 10.89 19.99 -14.80
N GLY A 5 10.19 20.49 -15.82
CA GLY A 5 8.79 20.13 -16.04
C GLY A 5 8.71 18.65 -16.39
N CYS A 6 8.34 17.81 -15.43
CA CYS A 6 8.00 16.43 -15.67
C CYS A 6 6.49 16.37 -15.92
N THR A 7 6.08 16.49 -17.19
CA THR A 7 4.67 16.52 -17.59
C THR A 7 4.08 15.14 -17.90
N ASP A 8 4.82 14.06 -17.71
CA ASP A 8 4.34 12.71 -18.05
C ASP A 8 4.81 11.66 -17.02
N VAL A 9 4.18 11.70 -15.83
CA VAL A 9 4.37 10.68 -14.81
C VAL A 9 3.50 9.48 -15.16
N ARG A 10 4.11 8.36 -15.55
CA ARG A 10 3.41 7.08 -15.69
C ARG A 10 3.30 6.41 -14.33
N LEU A 11 2.08 6.18 -13.88
CA LEU A 11 1.77 5.51 -12.63
C LEU A 11 1.01 4.21 -12.92
N VAL A 12 1.48 3.10 -12.37
CA VAL A 12 0.78 1.81 -12.36
C VAL A 12 0.45 1.50 -10.91
N LEU A 13 -0.83 1.28 -10.62
CA LEU A 13 -1.31 0.95 -9.26
C LEU A 13 -1.73 -0.51 -9.22
N GLU A 14 -1.23 -1.23 -8.23
CA GLU A 14 -1.51 -2.65 -8.03
C GLU A 14 -1.94 -2.89 -6.57
N GLN A 15 -3.08 -3.56 -6.37
CA GLN A 15 -3.49 -4.01 -5.04
C GLN A 15 -2.88 -5.39 -4.79
N ALA A 16 -1.79 -5.44 -4.03
CA ALA A 16 -1.11 -6.67 -3.64
C ALA A 16 -0.42 -6.50 -2.27
N ASN A 17 -0.01 -7.61 -1.66
CA ASN A 17 0.94 -7.55 -0.55
C ASN A 17 2.33 -7.24 -1.12
N TYR A 18 3.12 -6.40 -0.45
CA TYR A 18 4.49 -6.11 -0.87
C TYR A 18 5.38 -7.37 -0.88
N ALA A 19 5.03 -8.42 -0.12
CA ALA A 19 5.70 -9.72 -0.18
C ALA A 19 5.55 -10.40 -1.54
N ASP A 20 4.50 -10.08 -2.30
CA ASP A 20 4.23 -10.61 -3.63
C ASP A 20 4.85 -9.75 -4.74
N PHE A 21 5.72 -8.79 -4.40
CA PHE A 21 6.30 -7.82 -5.32
C PHE A 21 6.87 -8.45 -6.60
N VAL A 22 7.64 -9.54 -6.47
CA VAL A 22 8.23 -10.26 -7.62
C VAL A 22 7.14 -10.81 -8.53
N THR A 23 6.10 -11.44 -7.98
CA THR A 23 4.97 -11.97 -8.74
C THR A 23 4.19 -10.88 -9.46
N VAL A 24 4.08 -9.69 -8.85
CA VAL A 24 3.44 -8.53 -9.50
C VAL A 24 4.28 -8.03 -10.67
N LEU A 25 5.61 -7.90 -10.51
CA LEU A 25 6.51 -7.49 -11.59
C LEU A 25 6.45 -8.47 -12.78
N ASP A 26 6.48 -9.77 -12.51
CA ASP A 26 6.38 -10.82 -13.53
C ASP A 26 5.07 -10.70 -14.32
N ARG A 27 3.94 -10.48 -13.63
CA ARG A 27 2.62 -10.31 -14.28
C ARG A 27 2.54 -9.04 -15.14
N LEU A 28 3.32 -8.02 -14.80
CA LEU A 28 3.37 -6.75 -15.53
C LEU A 28 4.43 -6.73 -16.64
N ASP A 29 5.13 -7.83 -16.87
CA ASP A 29 6.28 -7.92 -17.79
C ASP A 29 7.38 -6.88 -17.47
N ILE A 30 7.59 -6.58 -16.18
CA ILE A 30 8.63 -5.65 -15.71
C ILE A 30 9.82 -6.46 -15.18
N PRO A 31 10.95 -6.52 -15.89
CA PRO A 31 12.06 -7.39 -15.52
C PRO A 31 12.90 -6.87 -14.34
N GLN A 32 12.92 -5.56 -14.11
CA GLN A 32 13.72 -4.93 -13.05
C GLN A 32 13.19 -3.53 -12.70
N VAL A 33 13.57 -3.04 -11.52
CA VAL A 33 13.36 -1.65 -11.08
C VAL A 33 14.70 -1.05 -10.63
N ASP A 34 14.89 0.25 -10.87
CA ASP A 34 16.12 0.95 -10.47
C ASP A 34 16.18 1.24 -8.96
N ALA A 35 15.01 1.39 -8.34
CA ALA A 35 14.88 1.69 -6.92
C ALA A 35 13.59 1.10 -6.35
N LEU A 36 13.61 0.81 -5.05
CA LEU A 36 12.46 0.38 -4.27
C LEU A 36 12.31 1.29 -3.05
N LEU A 37 11.11 1.82 -2.83
CA LEU A 37 10.75 2.57 -1.62
C LEU A 37 9.66 1.81 -0.89
N LEU A 38 9.87 1.55 0.39
CA LEU A 38 8.89 0.93 1.28
C LEU A 38 8.61 1.87 2.46
N ASP A 39 7.40 2.41 2.51
CA ASP A 39 6.88 3.10 3.69
C ASP A 39 6.05 2.10 4.50
N LEU A 40 6.59 1.64 5.62
CA LEU A 40 6.03 0.53 6.39
C LEU A 40 5.23 1.05 7.57
N GLY A 41 4.03 0.51 7.73
CA GLY A 41 3.14 0.82 8.84
C GLY A 41 1.69 0.94 8.38
N VAL A 42 0.85 1.48 9.25
CA VAL A 42 -0.55 1.82 8.98
C VAL A 42 -0.64 3.23 8.44
N ASN A 43 -1.62 3.50 7.57
CA ASN A 43 -1.91 4.87 7.14
C ASN A 43 -2.81 5.59 8.16
N SER A 44 -2.85 6.92 8.09
CA SER A 44 -3.66 7.75 9.01
C SER A 44 -5.15 7.41 8.93
N ALA A 45 -5.69 7.17 7.74
CA ALA A 45 -7.10 6.82 7.56
C ALA A 45 -7.48 5.50 8.27
N GLN A 46 -6.54 4.55 8.39
CA GLN A 46 -6.74 3.31 9.15
C GLN A 46 -6.77 3.53 10.66
N ILE A 47 -6.00 4.49 11.18
CA ILE A 47 -6.02 4.87 12.60
C ILE A 47 -7.27 5.71 12.91
N GLU A 48 -7.65 6.59 11.99
CA GLU A 48 -8.76 7.53 12.17
C GLU A 48 -10.13 6.84 12.18
N ASP A 49 -10.32 5.79 11.38
CA ASP A 49 -11.54 4.97 11.35
C ASP A 49 -11.51 3.87 12.43
N PRO A 50 -12.27 4.01 13.54
CA PRO A 50 -12.26 3.02 14.63
C PRO A 50 -12.79 1.65 14.19
N SER A 51 -13.58 1.59 13.11
CA SER A 51 -14.07 0.30 12.60
C SER A 51 -12.91 -0.61 12.18
N ARG A 52 -11.78 -0.04 11.75
CA ARG A 52 -10.57 -0.77 11.31
C ARG A 52 -9.84 -1.47 12.46
N GLY A 53 -10.08 -1.04 13.70
CA GLY A 53 -9.50 -1.66 14.90
C GLY A 53 -8.04 -1.31 15.17
N PHE A 54 -7.41 -0.39 14.42
CA PHE A 54 -6.01 0.01 14.62
C PHE A 54 -5.79 1.04 15.73
N SER A 55 -6.85 1.76 16.15
CA SER A 55 -6.74 2.74 17.22
C SER A 55 -6.62 2.05 18.58
N LEU A 56 -5.70 2.54 19.42
CA LEU A 56 -5.60 2.15 20.83
C LEU A 56 -6.44 3.06 21.74
N GLU A 57 -6.87 4.22 21.24
CA GLU A 57 -7.59 5.24 22.02
C GLU A 57 -9.10 5.17 21.82
N ARG A 58 -9.55 4.65 20.68
CA ARG A 58 -10.97 4.61 20.28
C ARG A 58 -11.45 3.16 20.22
N ASP A 59 -12.60 2.91 20.83
CA ASP A 59 -13.23 1.58 20.78
C ASP A 59 -13.64 1.20 19.36
N GLY A 60 -13.45 -0.07 19.02
CA GLY A 60 -13.77 -0.66 17.72
C GLY A 60 -13.60 -2.18 17.74
N PRO A 61 -14.08 -2.88 16.70
CA PRO A 61 -13.85 -4.31 16.57
C PRO A 61 -12.35 -4.59 16.35
N LEU A 62 -11.83 -5.66 16.93
CA LEU A 62 -10.47 -6.12 16.66
C LEU A 62 -10.39 -6.73 15.25
N ASP A 63 -10.29 -5.87 14.24
CA ASP A 63 -10.15 -6.24 12.83
C ASP A 63 -8.67 -6.28 12.43
N MET A 64 -7.95 -5.15 12.52
CA MET A 64 -6.50 -5.04 12.29
C MET A 64 -6.01 -5.49 10.90
N ARG A 65 -6.90 -5.94 10.02
CA ARG A 65 -6.56 -6.31 8.64
C ARG A 65 -6.30 -5.06 7.81
N TYR A 66 -5.18 -5.07 7.09
CA TYR A 66 -4.88 -4.06 6.07
C TYR A 66 -5.85 -4.15 4.89
N ASP A 67 -6.13 -5.37 4.45
CA ASP A 67 -7.10 -5.69 3.39
C ASP A 67 -8.28 -6.48 3.97
N ARG A 68 -9.48 -5.89 3.90
CA ARG A 68 -10.72 -6.49 4.41
C ARG A 68 -11.38 -7.48 3.46
N SER A 69 -10.93 -7.53 2.20
CA SER A 69 -11.38 -8.55 1.23
C SER A 69 -10.85 -9.94 1.58
N GLN A 70 -9.76 -10.02 2.34
CA GLN A 70 -9.19 -11.27 2.81
C GLN A 70 -10.07 -11.95 3.86
N ARG A 71 -10.13 -13.28 3.80
CA ARG A 71 -10.87 -14.10 4.75
C ARG A 71 -10.33 -13.89 6.18
N ARG A 72 -11.23 -13.85 7.16
CA ARG A 72 -10.86 -13.99 8.58
C ARG A 72 -10.42 -15.43 8.84
N THR A 73 -9.16 -15.61 9.18
CA THR A 73 -8.62 -16.84 9.75
C THR A 73 -9.01 -16.98 11.21
#